data_AF-A0A821WP85-F1
#
_entry.id   AF-A0A821WP85-F1
#
_cell.length_a   1.000
_cell.length_b   1.000
_cell.length_c   1.000
_cell.angle_alpha   90.00
_cell.angle_beta   90.00
_cell.angle_gamma   90.00
#
_symmetry.space_group_name_H-M   'P 1'
#
loop_
_entity.id
_entity.type
_entity.pdbx_description
1 polymer ?
#
loop_
_entity_poly.entity_id
_entity_poly.type
_entity_poly.pdbx_seq_one_letter_code
_entity_poly.pdbx_strand_id
1 'polypeptide(L)'
;MKIYFLFVLEVAISQVIDKPTHVRVSLYEPEGLFVQWRVVGNHQGHPIVGYKIRVWKIEEDLHGTYTLLNGEQLAIISDERSVEPYNIEVPKHPPREYTTPNIDIKNDLSIKITDGINYNTLYEVRVLAYRKDLDGPMSQPIRVKIVKEDGYTVLAQKTSPNTCTISSISETTPEYGVQYYSIETVNL
;
A
#
# COMPACT_ATOMS: atom_id res chain seq x y z
N MET A 1 -41.94 31.02 -17.13
CA MET A 1 -42.03 29.64 -16.63
C MET A 1 -40.61 29.07 -16.54
N LYS A 2 -39.93 29.28 -15.41
CA LYS A 2 -38.55 28.87 -15.14
C LYS A 2 -38.60 27.70 -14.17
N ILE A 3 -38.61 26.45 -14.64
CA ILE A 3 -38.38 25.21 -13.86
C ILE A 3 -37.92 24.15 -14.87
N TYR A 4 -36.67 24.23 -15.34
CA TYR A 4 -35.99 23.13 -16.06
C TYR A 4 -34.46 23.19 -15.88
N PHE A 5 -33.97 23.88 -14.84
CA PHE A 5 -32.52 24.07 -14.63
C PHE A 5 -32.07 23.59 -13.23
N LEU A 6 -32.77 22.61 -12.66
CA LEU A 6 -32.43 22.00 -11.36
C LEU A 6 -32.37 20.47 -11.40
N PHE A 7 -32.76 19.81 -12.49
CA PHE A 7 -32.76 18.34 -12.58
C PHE A 7 -31.50 17.73 -13.20
N VAL A 8 -30.56 18.54 -13.71
CA VAL A 8 -29.33 18.02 -14.36
C VAL A 8 -28.20 17.79 -13.35
N LEU A 9 -28.29 18.34 -12.13
CA LEU A 9 -27.24 18.20 -11.10
C LEU A 9 -27.39 16.94 -10.23
N GLU A 10 -28.61 16.40 -10.04
CA GLU A 10 -28.83 15.19 -9.23
C GLU A 10 -28.41 13.90 -9.92
N VAL A 11 -28.44 13.82 -11.26
CA VAL A 11 -28.13 12.59 -12.00
C VAL A 11 -26.62 12.30 -12.03
N ALA A 12 -25.76 13.32 -11.88
CA ALA A 12 -24.31 13.16 -11.95
C ALA A 12 -23.68 12.52 -10.70
N ILE A 13 -24.36 12.55 -9.55
CA ILE A 13 -23.79 12.10 -8.27
C ILE A 13 -23.83 10.56 -8.14
N SER A 14 -24.73 9.87 -8.86
CA SER A 14 -24.92 8.40 -8.76
C SER A 14 -23.79 7.56 -9.43
N GLN A 15 -22.98 8.18 -10.28
CA GLN A 15 -21.96 7.47 -11.07
C GLN A 15 -20.55 7.49 -10.48
N VAL A 16 -20.30 8.33 -9.47
CA VAL A 16 -18.96 8.44 -8.89
C VAL A 16 -18.72 7.28 -7.92
N ILE A 17 -17.64 6.53 -8.14
CA ILE A 17 -17.15 5.52 -7.21
C ILE A 17 -16.21 6.23 -6.23
N ASP A 18 -16.40 6.06 -4.93
CA ASP A 18 -15.46 6.59 -3.94
C ASP A 18 -14.15 5.80 -3.93
N LYS A 19 -13.04 6.48 -3.60
CA LYS A 19 -11.76 5.79 -3.39
C LYS A 19 -11.81 4.95 -2.12
N PRO A 20 -11.23 3.74 -2.10
CA PRO A 20 -11.00 3.00 -0.87
C PRO A 20 -10.23 3.82 0.16
N THR A 21 -10.62 3.70 1.43
CA THR A 21 -9.99 4.41 2.56
C THR A 21 -9.48 3.43 3.60
N HIS A 22 -8.73 3.94 4.60
CA HIS A 22 -8.14 3.13 5.66
C HIS A 22 -7.29 1.97 5.12
N VAL A 23 -6.62 2.20 3.99
CA VAL A 23 -5.71 1.20 3.42
C VAL A 23 -4.56 1.01 4.39
N ARG A 24 -4.32 -0.24 4.76
CA ARG A 24 -3.24 -0.68 5.63
C ARG A 24 -2.47 -1.76 4.91
N VAL A 25 -1.16 -1.69 5.00
CA VAL A 25 -0.27 -2.74 4.51
C VAL A 25 0.52 -3.24 5.70
N SER A 26 0.58 -4.55 5.87
CA SER A 26 1.33 -5.21 6.92
C SER A 26 2.15 -6.34 6.31
N LEU A 27 3.14 -6.83 7.06
CA LEU A 27 3.94 -7.97 6.63
C LEU A 27 3.10 -9.25 6.66
N TYR A 28 3.31 -10.11 5.67
CA TYR A 28 2.78 -11.46 5.63
C TYR A 28 3.94 -12.44 5.45
N GLU A 29 3.88 -13.58 6.15
CA GLU A 29 4.89 -14.64 6.05
C GLU A 29 4.34 -15.85 5.26
N PRO A 30 5.14 -16.43 4.34
CA PRO A 30 6.46 -15.99 3.86
C PRO A 30 6.38 -14.69 3.02
N GLU A 31 7.54 -14.11 2.65
CA GLU A 31 7.71 -12.82 1.94
C GLU A 31 6.48 -12.32 1.18
N GLY A 32 5.72 -11.45 1.84
CA GLY A 32 4.47 -10.98 1.29
C GLY A 32 3.90 -9.78 2.01
N LEU A 33 2.86 -9.23 1.39
CA LEU A 33 2.10 -8.12 1.90
C LEU A 33 0.69 -8.59 2.25
N PHE A 34 0.24 -8.24 3.45
CA PHE A 34 -1.16 -8.28 3.84
C PHE A 34 -1.74 -6.88 3.64
N VAL A 35 -2.64 -6.73 2.67
CA VAL A 35 -3.26 -5.44 2.32
C VAL A 35 -4.71 -5.47 2.78
N GLN A 36 -5.12 -4.50 3.59
CA GLN A 36 -6.48 -4.35 4.10
C GLN A 36 -7.01 -2.95 3.78
N TRP A 37 -8.31 -2.83 3.50
CA TRP A 37 -8.96 -1.55 3.24
C TRP A 37 -10.43 -1.59 3.64
N ARG A 38 -11.02 -0.41 3.83
CA ARG A 38 -12.46 -0.27 4.09
C ARG A 38 -13.26 -0.38 2.80
N VAL A 39 -14.36 -1.13 2.85
CA VAL A 39 -15.29 -1.30 1.74
C VAL A 39 -15.95 0.04 1.37
N VAL A 40 -16.03 0.31 0.07
CA VAL A 40 -16.72 1.47 -0.50
C VAL A 40 -18.22 1.23 -0.49
N GLY A 41 -19.00 2.29 -0.21
CA GLY A 41 -20.45 2.23 -0.16
C GLY A 41 -21.05 1.63 -1.45
N ASN A 42 -21.93 0.64 -1.28
CA ASN A 42 -22.56 -0.04 -2.39
C ASN A 42 -23.95 0.56 -2.67
N HIS A 43 -24.17 1.09 -3.88
CA HIS A 43 -25.46 1.67 -4.27
C HIS A 43 -26.24 0.69 -5.16
N GLN A 44 -27.51 0.46 -4.83
CA GLN A 44 -28.37 -0.58 -5.44
C GLN A 44 -28.46 -0.54 -6.98
N GLY A 45 -28.33 0.65 -7.60
CA GLY A 45 -28.39 0.78 -9.06
C GLY A 45 -27.08 0.46 -9.80
N HIS A 46 -25.94 0.54 -9.10
CA HIS A 46 -24.61 0.37 -9.70
C HIS A 46 -23.65 -0.26 -8.70
N PRO A 47 -23.76 -1.59 -8.49
CA PRO A 47 -23.04 -2.22 -7.41
C PRO A 47 -21.54 -2.30 -7.67
N ILE A 48 -20.74 -2.12 -6.61
CA ILE A 48 -19.31 -2.42 -6.63
C ILE A 48 -19.13 -3.93 -6.80
N VAL A 49 -18.45 -4.32 -7.88
CA VAL A 49 -18.20 -5.73 -8.24
C VAL A 49 -17.00 -6.27 -7.48
N GLY A 50 -15.99 -5.43 -7.27
CA GLY A 50 -14.78 -5.82 -6.56
C GLY A 50 -13.79 -4.70 -6.42
N TYR A 51 -12.57 -5.10 -6.09
CA TYR A 51 -11.43 -4.22 -5.89
C TYR A 51 -10.24 -4.70 -6.70
N LYS A 52 -9.46 -3.75 -7.19
CA LYS A 52 -8.16 -3.96 -7.83
C LYS A 52 -7.08 -3.39 -6.91
N ILE A 53 -6.10 -4.22 -6.58
CA ILE A 53 -4.92 -3.86 -5.81
C ILE A 53 -3.77 -3.81 -6.80
N ARG A 54 -3.17 -2.64 -6.97
CA ARG A 54 -2.05 -2.43 -7.88
C ARG A 54 -0.77 -2.24 -7.09
N VAL A 55 0.26 -2.98 -7.47
CA VAL A 55 1.57 -3.01 -6.84
C VAL A 55 2.63 -2.66 -7.88
N TRP A 56 3.31 -1.54 -7.68
CA TRP A 56 4.42 -1.08 -8.51
C TRP A 56 5.73 -1.37 -7.80
N LYS A 57 6.71 -1.96 -8.48
CA LYS A 57 8.10 -1.99 -8.00
C LYS A 57 8.70 -0.60 -8.25
N ILE A 58 9.16 0.07 -7.20
CA ILE A 58 9.81 1.38 -7.32
C ILE A 58 11.31 1.16 -7.32
N GLU A 59 11.99 1.66 -8.34
CA GLU A 59 13.46 1.58 -8.39
C GLU A 59 14.09 2.49 -7.34
N GLU A 60 15.11 1.98 -6.67
CA GLU A 60 15.92 2.69 -5.69
C GLU A 60 17.35 2.80 -6.21
N ASP A 61 17.99 3.93 -5.93
CA ASP A 61 19.39 4.16 -6.26
C ASP A 61 20.22 4.32 -4.97
N LEU A 62 21.37 3.66 -4.96
CA LEU A 62 22.28 3.59 -3.83
C LEU A 62 23.21 4.80 -3.86
N HIS A 63 22.97 5.74 -2.95
CA HIS A 63 23.85 6.89 -2.78
C HIS A 63 24.81 6.63 -1.62
N GLY A 64 26.02 6.17 -1.94
CA GLY A 64 27.10 6.02 -0.98
C GLY A 64 27.96 7.29 -0.89
N THR A 65 28.20 7.78 0.32
CA THR A 65 29.33 8.69 0.58
C THR A 65 30.43 7.93 1.30
N TYR A 66 31.68 8.12 0.85
CA TYR A 66 32.86 7.57 1.49
C TYR A 66 33.60 8.68 2.25
N THR A 67 33.97 8.40 3.49
CA THR A 67 34.92 9.22 4.24
C THR A 67 36.27 8.51 4.28
N LEU A 68 37.29 9.18 3.75
CA LEU A 68 38.67 8.76 3.87
C LEU A 68 39.27 9.38 5.14
N LEU A 69 39.85 8.56 6.02
CA LEU A 69 40.67 9.03 7.13
C LEU A 69 42.11 8.58 6.87
N ASN A 70 43.04 9.51 6.73
CA ASN A 70 44.46 9.24 6.45
C ASN A 70 44.71 8.34 5.22
N GLY A 71 43.83 8.39 4.22
CA GLY A 71 43.94 7.57 2.99
C GLY A 71 43.29 6.19 3.08
N GLU A 72 42.68 5.83 4.22
CA GLU A 72 41.93 4.59 4.40
C GLU A 72 40.41 4.86 4.45
N GLN A 73 39.62 4.02 3.78
CA GLN A 73 38.16 4.11 3.73
C GLN A 73 37.57 3.52 5.02
N LEU A 74 36.91 4.35 5.84
CA LEU A 74 36.40 3.90 7.15
C LEU A 74 34.90 3.61 7.22
N ALA A 75 34.07 4.24 6.39
CA ALA A 75 32.62 4.01 6.41
C ALA A 75 31.97 4.33 5.07
N ILE A 76 31.02 3.48 4.65
CA ILE A 76 30.06 3.79 3.59
C ILE A 76 28.77 4.20 4.30
N ILE A 77 28.45 5.49 4.27
CA ILE A 77 27.08 5.92 4.57
C ILE A 77 26.32 5.76 3.27
N SER A 78 25.61 4.63 3.12
CA SER A 78 24.73 4.36 1.99
C SER A 78 23.33 4.83 2.33
N ASP A 79 22.80 5.72 1.51
CA ASP A 79 21.41 6.18 1.56
C ASP A 79 20.69 5.62 0.32
N GLU A 80 19.73 4.72 0.54
CA GLU A 80 18.88 4.21 -0.52
C GLU A 80 17.74 5.19 -0.78
N ARG A 81 17.74 5.78 -1.97
CA ARG A 81 16.71 6.75 -2.35
C ARG A 81 15.90 6.22 -3.51
N SER A 82 14.58 6.32 -3.38
CA SER A 82 13.67 6.10 -4.49
C SER A 82 14.03 7.02 -5.66
N VAL A 83 14.18 6.45 -6.86
CA VAL A 83 14.44 7.20 -8.09
C VAL A 83 13.27 8.13 -8.43
N GLU A 84 12.05 7.67 -8.18
CA GLU A 84 10.83 8.46 -8.38
C GLU A 84 10.38 9.15 -7.07
N PRO A 85 10.00 10.44 -7.07
CA PRO A 85 9.54 11.11 -5.85
C PRO A 85 8.25 10.47 -5.34
N TYR A 86 8.03 10.51 -4.01
CA TYR A 86 6.76 10.11 -3.43
C TYR A 86 5.70 11.17 -3.77
N ASN A 87 4.76 10.85 -4.65
CA ASN A 87 3.71 11.75 -5.12
C ASN A 87 2.38 11.00 -5.31
N ILE A 88 1.28 11.76 -5.39
CA ILE A 88 -0.06 11.27 -5.70
C ILE A 88 -0.16 10.80 -7.16
N GLU A 89 0.69 11.31 -8.06
CA GLU A 89 0.75 10.84 -9.45
C GLU A 89 1.06 9.34 -9.52
N VAL A 90 0.44 8.65 -10.48
CA VAL A 90 0.59 7.19 -10.65
C VAL A 90 1.96 6.90 -11.28
N PRO A 91 2.72 5.91 -10.76
CA PRO A 91 3.98 5.51 -11.39
C PRO A 91 3.78 5.13 -12.86
N LYS A 92 4.73 5.51 -13.72
CA LYS A 92 4.56 5.44 -15.19
C LYS A 92 4.63 4.01 -15.73
N HIS A 93 5.36 3.14 -15.06
CA HIS A 93 5.52 1.74 -15.46
C HIS A 93 4.29 0.92 -15.00
N PRO A 94 4.00 -0.23 -15.65
CA PRO A 94 2.82 -1.01 -15.31
C PRO A 94 2.93 -1.64 -13.91
N PRO A 95 1.81 -1.74 -13.16
CA PRO A 95 1.75 -2.49 -11.92
C PRO A 95 1.54 -3.98 -12.16
N ARG A 96 1.77 -4.77 -11.11
CA ARG A 96 1.05 -6.05 -10.93
C ARG A 96 -0.32 -5.76 -10.34
N GLU A 97 -1.36 -6.35 -10.92
CA GLU A 97 -2.75 -6.16 -10.49
C GLU A 97 -3.30 -7.45 -9.88
N TYR A 98 -3.92 -7.31 -8.72
CA TYR A 98 -4.64 -8.37 -8.01
C TYR A 98 -6.10 -7.96 -7.84
N THR A 99 -7.02 -8.92 -7.92
CA THR A 99 -8.45 -8.64 -7.81
C THR A 99 -9.07 -9.40 -6.66
N THR A 100 -9.93 -8.73 -5.90
CA THR A 100 -10.80 -9.36 -4.90
C THR A 100 -12.26 -9.06 -5.21
N PRO A 101 -13.16 -10.06 -5.16
CA PRO A 101 -14.59 -9.81 -5.30
C PRO A 101 -15.11 -9.00 -4.11
N ASN A 102 -16.19 -8.24 -4.33
CA ASN A 102 -16.90 -7.59 -3.23
C ASN A 102 -17.82 -8.61 -2.54
N ILE A 103 -17.40 -9.11 -1.38
CA ILE A 103 -18.11 -10.17 -0.65
C ILE A 103 -19.15 -9.63 0.35
N ASP A 104 -19.87 -8.55 0.02
CA ASP A 104 -20.92 -7.91 0.86
C ASP A 104 -20.60 -7.79 2.37
N ILE A 105 -19.30 -7.69 2.70
CA ILE A 105 -18.83 -7.45 4.07
C ILE A 105 -18.86 -5.95 4.29
N LYS A 106 -19.53 -5.50 5.35
CA LYS A 106 -19.73 -4.06 5.63
C LYS A 106 -18.51 -3.33 6.21
N ASN A 107 -17.45 -4.05 6.54
CA ASN A 107 -16.29 -3.51 7.24
C ASN A 107 -15.09 -3.42 6.29
N ASP A 108 -14.13 -4.31 6.49
CA ASP A 108 -12.85 -4.27 5.80
C ASP A 108 -12.68 -5.55 4.97
N LEU A 109 -12.06 -5.40 3.80
CA LEU A 109 -11.58 -6.50 2.98
C LEU A 109 -10.06 -6.55 3.03
N SER A 110 -9.52 -7.72 2.73
CA SER A 110 -8.08 -7.93 2.68
C SER A 110 -7.67 -8.91 1.60
N ILE A 111 -6.40 -8.83 1.20
CA ILE A 111 -5.73 -9.80 0.34
C ILE A 111 -4.31 -10.06 0.84
N LYS A 112 -3.86 -11.30 0.67
CA LYS A 112 -2.47 -11.73 0.85
C LYS A 112 -1.78 -11.75 -0.50
N ILE A 113 -0.67 -11.04 -0.63
CA ILE A 113 0.11 -10.94 -1.86
C ILE A 113 1.52 -11.44 -1.59
N THR A 114 1.86 -12.60 -2.13
CA THR A 114 3.21 -13.18 -2.08
C THR A 114 3.88 -13.20 -3.46
N ASP A 115 3.10 -13.11 -4.55
CA ASP A 115 3.63 -13.26 -5.89
C ASP A 115 4.59 -12.12 -6.29
N GLY A 116 5.85 -12.51 -6.44
CA GLY A 116 7.01 -11.68 -6.73
C GLY A 116 7.16 -10.44 -5.83
N ILE A 117 6.73 -10.55 -4.59
CA ILE A 117 7.18 -9.67 -3.52
C ILE A 117 8.53 -10.20 -3.07
N ASN A 118 9.56 -9.37 -3.16
CA ASN A 118 10.91 -9.70 -2.73
C ASN A 118 11.30 -8.83 -1.53
N TYR A 119 12.10 -9.41 -0.63
CA TYR A 119 12.77 -8.64 0.42
C TYR A 119 13.65 -7.54 -0.18
N ASN A 120 13.88 -6.50 0.62
CA ASN A 120 14.76 -5.38 0.31
C ASN A 120 14.42 -4.69 -1.03
N THR A 121 13.16 -4.75 -1.45
CA THR A 121 12.65 -4.08 -2.64
C THR A 121 11.53 -3.12 -2.25
N LEU A 122 11.58 -1.87 -2.74
CA LEU A 122 10.53 -0.89 -2.53
C LEU A 122 9.35 -1.11 -3.47
N TYR A 123 8.15 -1.11 -2.91
CA TYR A 123 6.90 -1.20 -3.65
C TYR A 123 5.99 -0.03 -3.34
N GLU A 124 5.13 0.35 -4.28
CA GLU A 124 3.99 1.23 -4.04
C GLU A 124 2.69 0.45 -4.22
N VAL A 125 1.81 0.52 -3.23
CA VAL A 125 0.52 -0.18 -3.20
C VAL A 125 -0.60 0.85 -3.27
N ARG A 126 -1.56 0.62 -4.17
CA ARG A 126 -2.81 1.38 -4.25
C ARG A 126 -3.99 0.44 -4.47
N VAL A 127 -5.14 0.81 -3.92
CA VAL A 127 -6.39 0.03 -4.04
C VAL A 127 -7.46 0.90 -4.70
N LEU A 128 -8.21 0.33 -5.63
CA LEU A 128 -9.40 0.96 -6.21
C LEU A 128 -10.59 0.01 -6.19
N ALA A 129 -11.79 0.56 -6.06
CA ALA A 129 -13.04 -0.18 -6.24
C ALA A 129 -13.46 -0.10 -7.71
N TYR A 130 -14.10 -1.14 -8.24
CA TYR A 130 -14.61 -1.13 -9.62
C TYR A 130 -16.05 -1.67 -9.71
N ARG A 131 -16.77 -1.12 -10.68
CA ARG A 131 -18.03 -1.65 -11.21
C ARG A 131 -17.72 -2.40 -12.50
N LYS A 132 -18.71 -3.13 -13.04
CA LYS A 132 -18.55 -3.98 -14.23
C LYS A 132 -17.76 -3.31 -15.37
N ASP A 133 -18.06 -2.05 -15.65
CA ASP A 133 -17.50 -1.31 -16.80
C ASP A 133 -16.76 -0.02 -16.38
N LEU A 134 -16.43 0.16 -15.10
CA LEU A 134 -15.83 1.40 -14.60
C LEU A 134 -14.90 1.17 -13.41
N ASP A 135 -13.64 1.59 -13.54
CA ASP A 135 -12.69 1.69 -12.43
C ASP A 135 -12.92 3.00 -11.67
N GLY A 136 -12.98 2.90 -10.35
CA GLY A 136 -13.00 4.05 -9.45
C GLY A 136 -11.61 4.66 -9.25
N PRO A 137 -11.55 5.79 -8.51
CA PRO A 137 -10.30 6.41 -8.12
C PRO A 137 -9.50 5.50 -7.17
N MET A 138 -8.18 5.59 -7.27
CA MET A 138 -7.25 4.89 -6.37
C MET A 138 -7.22 5.53 -4.98
N SER A 139 -6.90 4.71 -3.98
CA SER A 139 -6.48 5.15 -2.66
C SER A 139 -5.24 6.03 -2.73
N GLN A 140 -4.90 6.67 -1.60
CA GLN A 140 -3.58 7.28 -1.46
C GLN A 140 -2.47 6.22 -1.61
N PRO A 141 -1.30 6.59 -2.15
CA PRO A 141 -0.16 5.68 -2.27
C PRO A 141 0.39 5.28 -0.91
N ILE A 142 0.71 4.00 -0.75
CA ILE A 142 1.51 3.52 0.37
C ILE A 142 2.77 2.91 -0.21
N ARG A 143 3.93 3.51 0.08
CA ARG A 143 5.20 2.86 -0.25
C ARG A 143 5.64 1.97 0.89
N VAL A 144 6.05 0.75 0.58
CA VAL A 144 6.44 -0.26 1.54
C VAL A 144 7.70 -0.98 1.09
N LYS A 145 8.54 -1.35 2.05
CA LYS A 145 9.71 -2.19 1.84
C LYS A 145 9.81 -3.18 3.00
N ILE A 146 9.85 -4.47 2.68
CA ILE A 146 10.13 -5.50 3.67
C ILE A 146 11.65 -5.60 3.77
N VAL A 147 12.22 -5.05 4.84
CA VAL A 147 13.65 -5.09 5.09
C VAL A 147 13.97 -6.38 5.84
N LYS A 148 14.86 -7.19 5.28
CA LYS A 148 15.35 -8.42 5.90
C LYS A 148 16.86 -8.42 5.90
N GLU A 149 17.42 -8.55 7.09
CA GLU A 149 18.85 -8.61 7.38
C GLU A 149 19.10 -9.68 8.46
N ASP A 150 20.36 -9.92 8.80
CA ASP A 150 20.75 -10.92 9.79
C ASP A 150 20.05 -10.69 11.15
N GLY A 151 19.05 -11.53 11.44
CA GLY A 151 18.36 -11.58 12.72
C GLY A 151 17.11 -10.70 12.87
N TYR A 152 16.69 -9.95 11.83
CA TYR A 152 15.43 -9.19 11.90
C TYR A 152 14.72 -9.07 10.55
N THR A 153 13.40 -8.91 10.62
CA THR A 153 12.55 -8.58 9.49
C THR A 153 11.58 -7.48 9.89
N VAL A 154 11.58 -6.38 9.16
CA VAL A 154 10.74 -5.21 9.44
C VAL A 154 10.06 -4.70 8.17
N LEU A 155 8.92 -4.05 8.34
CA LEU A 155 8.21 -3.35 7.28
C LEU A 155 8.41 -1.85 7.45
N ALA A 156 9.17 -1.24 6.54
CA ALA A 156 9.24 0.21 6.43
C ALA A 156 8.09 0.71 5.54
N GLN A 157 7.39 1.75 5.96
CA GLN A 157 6.24 2.30 5.24
C GLN A 157 6.30 3.81 5.16
N LYS A 158 5.87 4.36 4.02
CA LYS A 158 5.66 5.79 3.80
C LYS A 158 4.24 6.02 3.29
N THR A 159 3.43 6.72 4.09
CA THR A 159 2.00 6.98 3.82
C THR A 159 1.72 8.45 3.49
N SER A 160 2.71 9.31 3.68
CA SER A 160 2.69 10.72 3.27
C SER A 160 4.12 11.19 2.99
N PRO A 161 4.32 12.38 2.37
CA PRO A 161 5.66 12.93 2.16
C PRO A 161 6.50 13.04 3.44
N ASN A 162 5.85 13.24 4.60
CA ASN A 162 6.50 13.48 5.88
C ASN A 162 6.23 12.39 6.93
N THR A 163 5.57 11.29 6.55
CA THR A 163 5.20 10.22 7.49
C THR A 163 5.85 8.92 7.04
N CYS A 164 6.84 8.50 7.82
CA CYS A 164 7.47 7.19 7.70
C CYS A 164 7.26 6.42 9.00
N THR A 165 6.91 5.14 8.88
CA THR A 165 6.73 4.24 10.01
C THR A 165 7.53 2.96 9.77
N ILE A 166 8.17 2.44 10.80
CA ILE A 166 8.76 1.10 10.77
C ILE A 166 7.94 0.22 11.70
N SER A 167 7.54 -0.94 11.20
CA SER A 167 6.82 -1.95 11.96
C SER A 167 7.64 -3.24 11.97
N SER A 168 8.00 -3.73 13.16
CA SER A 168 8.57 -5.07 13.30
C SER A 168 7.47 -6.05 13.69
N ILE A 169 7.66 -7.31 13.32
CA ILE A 169 6.91 -8.40 13.92
C ILE A 169 7.80 -8.98 15.01
N SER A 170 7.39 -8.85 16.27
CA SER A 170 7.96 -9.66 17.34
C SER A 170 7.08 -10.90 17.53
N GLU A 171 7.67 -12.06 17.29
CA GLU A 171 7.06 -13.34 17.63
C GLU A 171 7.05 -13.45 19.15
N THR A 172 5.87 -13.40 19.75
CA THR A 172 5.73 -13.75 21.17
C THR A 172 5.38 -15.22 21.22
N THR A 173 6.30 -16.06 21.70
CA THR A 173 6.02 -17.46 21.97
C THR A 173 4.99 -17.52 23.09
N PRO A 174 3.79 -18.08 22.88
CA PRO A 174 2.82 -18.24 23.94
C PRO A 174 2.90 -19.66 24.48
N GLU A 175 2.75 -19.75 25.80
CA GLU A 175 2.16 -20.91 26.45
C GLU A 175 0.92 -21.32 25.62
N TYR A 176 0.82 -22.59 25.20
CA TYR A 176 -0.32 -23.17 24.43
C TYR A 176 -0.33 -23.09 22.89
N GLY A 177 0.77 -22.70 22.21
CA GLY A 177 0.97 -23.06 20.79
C GLY A 177 0.16 -22.26 19.74
N VAL A 178 -0.33 -21.08 20.08
CA VAL A 178 -0.98 -20.14 19.14
C VAL A 178 -0.04 -18.98 18.84
N GLN A 179 0.70 -18.98 17.72
CA GLN A 179 1.64 -17.87 17.41
C GLN A 179 0.93 -16.49 17.43
N TYR A 180 1.40 -15.58 18.29
CA TYR A 180 0.98 -14.18 18.29
C TYR A 180 2.10 -13.34 17.68
N TYR A 181 1.71 -12.45 16.77
CA TYR A 181 2.59 -11.46 16.19
C TYR A 181 2.26 -10.11 16.82
N SER A 182 3.22 -9.58 17.58
CA SER A 182 3.13 -8.23 18.11
C SER A 182 3.72 -7.28 17.06
N ILE A 183 2.95 -6.28 16.65
CA ILE A 183 3.42 -5.26 15.70
C ILE A 183 3.85 -4.03 16.51
N GLU A 184 5.15 -3.88 16.69
CA GLU A 184 5.70 -2.65 17.26
C GLU A 184 5.89 -1.64 16.12
N THR A 185 5.21 -0.50 16.21
CA THR A 185 5.32 0.56 15.20
C THR A 185 6.01 1.79 15.78
N VAL A 186 7.09 2.20 15.14
CA VAL A 186 7.84 3.42 15.47
C VAL A 186 7.59 4.44 14.36
N ASN A 187 7.16 5.65 14.73
CA ASN A 187 7.09 6.79 13.82
C ASN A 187 8.48 7.44 13.75
N LEU A 188 8.98 7.64 12.54
CA LEU A 188 10.27 8.29 12.28
C LEU A 188 10.13 9.80 12.07
#